data_AF-A0A7S0CTM3-F1
#
_entry.id   AF-A0A7S0CTM3-F1
#
_cell.length_a   1.000
_cell.length_b   1.000
_cell.length_c   1.000
_cell.angle_alpha   90.00
_cell.angle_beta   90.00
_cell.angle_gamma   90.00
#
_symmetry.space_group_name_H-M   'P 1'
#
loop_
_entity.id
_entity.type
_entity.pdbx_description
1 polymer ?
#
loop_
_entity_poly.entity_id
_entity_poly.type
_entity_poly.pdbx_seq_one_letter_code
_entity_poly.pdbx_strand_id
1 'polypeptide(L)'
;TQKYIKVLGLSICPNGRKDVAGLAVAAQEKRKAYRAKVHLTKGFTQKEIEQRLSRHVNLSVKQKTPIRVLHRRTAMIRPKVIHSLRLFKWLGPKCFILDLITE
;
A
#
# COMPACT_ATOMS: atom_id res chain seq x y z
N THR A 1 -17.02 -1.68 -25.98
CA THR A 1 -16.40 -2.62 -25.01
C THR A 1 -15.50 -1.84 -24.07
N GLN A 2 -15.86 -1.73 -22.79
CA GLN A 2 -15.07 -0.95 -21.83
C GLN A 2 -13.77 -1.71 -21.53
N LYS A 3 -12.63 -1.15 -21.92
CA LYS A 3 -11.32 -1.76 -21.65
C LYS A 3 -10.97 -1.52 -20.19
N TYR A 4 -10.91 -2.61 -19.40
CA TYR A 4 -10.53 -2.57 -17.97
C TYR A 4 -9.03 -2.35 -17.75
N ILE A 5 -8.21 -2.43 -18.80
CA ILE A 5 -6.76 -2.37 -18.74
C ILE A 5 -6.25 -1.41 -19.83
N LYS A 6 -5.26 -0.60 -19.45
CA LYS A 6 -4.49 0.25 -20.36
C LYS A 6 -3.00 -0.09 -20.20
N VAL A 7 -2.34 -0.41 -21.31
CA VAL A 7 -0.89 -0.64 -21.35
C VAL A 7 -0.21 0.68 -21.70
N LEU A 8 0.81 1.04 -20.93
CA LEU A 8 1.63 2.24 -21.11
C LEU A 8 3.09 1.83 -21.12
N GLY A 9 3.93 2.57 -21.87
CA GLY A 9 5.37 2.32 -21.91
C GLY A 9 5.77 0.99 -22.54
N LEU A 10 4.98 0.48 -23.50
CA LEU A 10 5.36 -0.71 -24.25
C LEU A 10 6.57 -0.39 -25.14
N SER A 11 7.69 -1.06 -24.89
CA SER A 11 8.91 -0.95 -25.67
C SER A 11 9.66 -2.28 -25.69
N ILE A 12 10.60 -2.40 -26.63
CA ILE A 12 11.53 -3.53 -26.64
C ILE A 12 12.50 -3.35 -25.46
N CYS A 13 12.65 -4.39 -24.63
CA CYS A 13 13.61 -4.41 -23.53
C CYS A 13 15.02 -4.66 -24.09
N PRO A 14 15.92 -3.65 -24.07
CA PRO A 14 17.21 -3.75 -24.75
C PRO A 14 18.15 -4.77 -24.12
N ASN A 15 18.02 -5.07 -22.82
CA ASN A 15 18.89 -6.01 -22.10
C ASN A 15 18.22 -7.35 -21.80
N GLY A 16 17.04 -7.61 -22.39
CA GLY A 16 16.31 -8.88 -22.30
C GLY A 16 16.21 -9.42 -20.87
N ARG A 17 16.89 -10.52 -20.58
CA ARG A 17 16.88 -11.19 -19.26
C ARG A 17 17.31 -10.29 -18.10
N LYS A 18 18.23 -9.35 -18.32
CA LYS A 18 18.70 -8.43 -17.26
C LYS A 18 17.58 -7.48 -16.82
N ASP A 19 16.81 -6.97 -17.78
CA ASP A 19 15.67 -6.08 -17.48
C ASP A 19 14.60 -6.83 -16.68
N VAL A 20 14.35 -8.11 -17.01
CA VAL A 20 13.43 -8.98 -16.25
C VAL A 20 13.93 -9.25 -14.83
N ALA A 21 15.22 -9.54 -14.65
CA ALA A 21 15.82 -9.70 -13.33
C ALA A 21 15.70 -8.41 -12.49
N GLY A 22 15.88 -7.25 -13.13
CA GLY A 22 15.67 -5.94 -12.51
C GLY A 22 14.25 -5.73 -11.98
N LEU A 23 13.23 -6.31 -12.63
CA LEU A 23 11.84 -6.26 -12.13
C LEU A 23 11.66 -7.03 -10.82
N ALA A 24 12.32 -8.19 -10.68
CA ALA A 24 12.23 -9.00 -9.47
C ALA A 24 12.87 -8.28 -8.26
N VAL A 25 14.03 -7.67 -8.46
CA VAL A 25 14.71 -6.84 -7.45
C VAL A 25 13.85 -5.63 -7.09
N ALA A 26 13.37 -4.91 -8.11
CA ALA A 26 12.49 -3.76 -7.93
C ALA A 26 11.20 -4.10 -7.18
N ALA A 27 10.64 -5.30 -7.36
CA ALA A 27 9.44 -5.73 -6.66
C ALA A 27 9.64 -5.84 -5.13
N GLN A 28 10.88 -6.09 -4.69
CA GLN A 28 11.26 -6.18 -3.28
C GLN A 28 11.66 -4.83 -2.68
N GLU A 29 12.36 -3.99 -3.43
CA GLU A 29 12.98 -2.76 -2.90
C GLU A 29 12.12 -1.50 -3.09
N LYS A 30 11.26 -1.46 -4.12
CA LYS A 30 10.51 -0.23 -4.42
C LYS A 30 9.38 -0.03 -3.43
N ARG A 31 9.26 1.23 -2.98
CA ARG A 31 8.07 1.71 -2.28
C ARG A 31 6.85 1.62 -3.19
N LYS A 32 5.76 1.12 -2.63
CA LYS A 32 4.44 1.00 -3.21
C LYS A 32 3.52 2.03 -2.57
N ALA A 33 2.82 2.78 -3.41
CA ALA A 33 1.79 3.73 -2.98
C ALA A 33 0.40 3.09 -3.16
N TYR A 34 -0.45 3.20 -2.15
CA TYR A 34 -1.81 2.69 -2.17
C TYR A 34 -2.79 3.77 -1.75
N ARG A 35 -4.03 3.60 -2.22
CA ARG A 35 -5.19 4.38 -1.80
C ARG A 35 -6.27 3.42 -1.31
N ALA A 36 -6.80 3.66 -0.11
CA ALA A 36 -7.80 2.81 0.50
C ALA A 36 -9.00 3.63 0.98
N LYS A 37 -10.22 3.11 0.79
CA LYS A 37 -11.41 3.59 1.49
C LYS A 37 -11.49 2.94 2.86
N VAL A 38 -11.39 3.73 3.92
CA VAL A 38 -11.38 3.25 5.30
C VAL A 38 -12.75 3.49 5.91
N HIS A 39 -13.31 2.43 6.50
CA HIS A 39 -14.54 2.48 7.28
C HIS A 39 -14.21 2.19 8.75
N LEU A 40 -14.72 3.03 9.65
CA LEU A 40 -14.51 2.93 11.09
C LEU A 40 -15.79 2.47 11.79
N THR A 41 -15.64 1.73 12.89
CA THR A 41 -16.76 1.29 13.73
C THR A 41 -17.40 2.47 14.48
N LYS A 42 -16.56 3.39 14.99
CA LYS A 42 -16.94 4.65 15.65
C LYS A 42 -16.63 5.86 14.75
N GLY A 43 -17.44 6.91 14.90
CA GLY A 43 -17.22 8.18 14.22
C GLY A 43 -16.13 9.03 14.90
N PHE A 44 -15.33 9.70 14.09
CA PHE A 44 -14.34 10.71 14.50
C PHE A 44 -14.54 11.99 13.70
N THR A 45 -13.94 13.07 14.13
CA THR A 45 -13.85 14.31 13.37
C THR A 45 -12.70 14.24 12.36
N GLN A 46 -12.77 15.07 11.31
CA GLN A 46 -11.69 15.17 10.33
C GLN A 46 -10.36 15.54 11.00
N LYS A 47 -10.37 16.53 11.90
CA LYS A 47 -9.18 17.01 12.62
C LYS A 47 -8.52 15.92 13.45
N GLU A 48 -9.31 15.08 14.14
CA GLU A 48 -8.76 13.94 14.90
C GLU A 48 -8.07 12.92 13.99
N ILE A 49 -8.65 12.63 12.82
CA ILE A 49 -8.04 11.70 11.86
C ILE A 49 -6.74 12.29 11.30
N GLU A 50 -6.74 13.55 10.87
CA GLU A 50 -5.55 14.23 10.36
C GLU A 50 -4.42 14.24 11.40
N GLN A 51 -4.72 14.61 12.64
CA GLN A 51 -3.76 14.61 13.74
C GLN A 51 -3.22 13.21 14.06
N ARG A 52 -4.06 12.17 13.98
CA ARG A 52 -3.60 10.80 14.20
C ARG A 52 -2.69 10.34 13.07
N LEU A 53 -3.04 10.59 11.82
CA LEU A 53 -2.24 10.16 10.67
C LEU A 53 -0.89 10.89 10.61
N SER A 54 -0.86 12.20 10.86
CA SER A 54 0.36 13.01 10.77
C SER A 54 1.43 12.65 11.81
N ARG A 55 1.03 12.07 12.95
CA ARG A 55 1.95 11.59 14.00
C ARG A 55 2.78 10.37 13.58
N HIS A 56 2.42 9.70 12.49
CA HIS A 56 3.03 8.43 12.09
C HIS A 56 3.87 8.64 10.82
N VAL A 57 5.19 8.74 11.01
CA VAL A 57 6.19 8.74 9.94
C VAL A 57 7.13 7.57 10.18
N ASN A 58 7.40 6.77 9.15
CA ASN A 58 8.20 5.54 9.26
C ASN A 58 7.71 4.58 10.36
N LEU A 59 6.40 4.34 10.41
CA LEU A 59 5.80 3.43 11.38
C LEU A 59 6.25 1.98 11.12
N SER A 60 6.96 1.40 12.08
CA SER A 60 7.33 -0.03 12.05
C SER A 60 6.17 -0.92 12.51
N VAL A 61 5.83 -1.90 11.69
CA VAL A 61 4.74 -2.85 11.93
C VAL A 61 5.28 -4.28 11.87
N LYS A 62 4.87 -5.13 12.81
CA LYS A 62 5.17 -6.57 12.81
C LYS A 62 4.02 -7.34 12.17
N GLN A 63 4.06 -7.52 10.85
CA GLN A 63 2.97 -8.11 10.10
C GLN A 63 3.00 -9.65 10.18
N LYS A 64 2.00 -10.24 10.83
CA LYS A 64 1.73 -11.69 10.76
C LYS A 64 1.24 -12.07 9.36
N THR A 65 1.53 -13.30 8.95
CA THR A 65 1.04 -13.81 7.66
C THR A 65 -0.49 -13.85 7.67
N PRO A 66 -1.19 -13.17 6.73
CA PRO A 66 -2.66 -13.11 6.75
C PRO A 66 -3.28 -14.50 6.62
N ILE A 67 -4.35 -14.77 7.39
CA ILE A 67 -5.03 -16.08 7.44
C ILE A 67 -5.39 -16.57 6.03
N ARG A 68 -5.94 -15.69 5.19
CA ARG A 68 -6.36 -16.00 3.82
C ARG A 68 -5.24 -16.48 2.89
N VAL A 69 -3.96 -16.30 3.26
CA VAL A 69 -2.82 -16.77 2.46
C VAL A 69 -1.98 -17.84 3.16
N LEU A 70 -2.38 -18.32 4.34
CA LEU A 70 -1.62 -19.34 5.09
C LEU A 70 -1.50 -20.67 4.34
N HIS A 71 -2.51 -21.04 3.54
CA HIS A 71 -2.49 -22.28 2.74
C HIS A 71 -1.35 -22.34 1.71
N ARG A 72 -0.78 -21.19 1.34
CA ARG A 72 0.29 -21.07 0.34
C ARG A 72 1.54 -20.35 0.86
N ARG A 73 1.55 -19.88 2.10
CA ARG A 73 2.67 -19.13 2.71
C ARG A 73 2.86 -19.54 4.16
N THR A 74 4.12 -19.81 4.52
CA THR A 74 4.54 -20.11 5.89
C THR A 74 4.13 -19.01 6.86
N ALA A 75 3.59 -19.42 8.01
CA ALA A 75 3.25 -18.55 9.12
C ALA A 75 4.53 -17.90 9.68
N MET A 76 4.75 -16.63 9.34
CA MET A 76 5.90 -15.85 9.80
C MET A 76 5.49 -14.39 10.05
N ILE A 77 6.19 -13.75 11.00
CA ILE A 77 6.10 -12.31 11.25
C ILE A 77 7.15 -11.61 10.39
N ARG A 78 6.73 -10.63 9.59
CA ARG A 78 7.62 -9.82 8.74
C ARG A 78 7.62 -8.38 9.25
N PRO A 79 8.78 -7.79 9.57
CA PRO A 79 8.85 -6.36 9.82
C PRO A 79 8.50 -5.63 8.53
N LYS A 80 7.69 -4.58 8.66
CA LYS A 80 7.28 -3.70 7.56
C LYS A 80 7.32 -2.25 8.01
N VAL A 81 7.70 -1.35 7.11
CA VAL A 81 7.67 0.09 7.36
C VAL A 81 6.56 0.76 6.54
N ILE A 82 5.73 1.55 7.22
CA ILE A 82 4.80 2.50 6.59
C ILE A 82 5.49 3.86 6.62
N HIS A 83 5.96 4.31 5.46
CA HIS A 83 6.73 5.55 5.33
C HIS A 83 5.86 6.78 5.50
N SER A 84 4.62 6.74 5.01
CA SER A 84 3.71 7.88 5.05
C SER A 84 2.26 7.43 5.09
N LEU A 85 1.46 8.18 5.87
CA LEU A 85 0.01 8.09 5.94
C LEU A 85 -0.56 9.49 5.76
N ARG A 86 -1.55 9.64 4.87
CA ARG A 86 -2.18 10.94 4.60
C ARG A 86 -3.66 10.79 4.34
N LEU A 87 -4.45 11.66 4.96
CA LEU A 87 -5.85 11.82 4.61
C LEU A 87 -5.95 12.38 3.18
N PHE A 88 -6.43 11.57 2.24
CA PHE A 88 -6.65 12.02 0.87
C PHE A 88 -7.99 12.74 0.72
N LYS A 89 -9.06 12.16 1.28
CA LYS A 89 -10.40 12.75 1.21
C LYS A 89 -11.23 12.37 2.43
N TRP A 90 -11.81 13.37 3.08
CA TRP A 90 -12.83 13.16 4.11
C TRP A 90 -14.18 12.80 3.46
N LEU A 91 -14.85 11.76 3.95
CA LEU A 91 -16.19 11.37 3.48
C LEU A 91 -17.26 11.43 4.57
N GLY A 92 -16.86 11.61 5.83
CA GLY A 92 -17.76 11.72 6.97
C GLY A 92 -17.21 11.00 8.20
N PRO A 93 -17.92 11.05 9.34
CA PRO A 93 -17.37 10.65 10.64
C PRO A 93 -16.79 9.23 10.69
N LYS A 94 -17.36 8.31 9.92
CA LYS A 94 -16.95 6.89 9.89
C LYS A 94 -16.24 6.48 8.60
N CYS A 95 -16.00 7.40 7.68
CA CYS A 95 -15.50 7.05 6.36
C CYS A 95 -14.54 8.10 5.80
N PHE A 96 -13.41 7.66 5.27
CA PHE A 96 -12.46 8.52 4.59
C PHE A 96 -11.61 7.74 3.58
N ILE A 97 -10.88 8.45 2.73
CA ILE A 97 -9.89 7.89 1.81
C ILE A 97 -8.49 8.18 2.36
N LEU A 98 -7.69 7.12 2.48
CA LEU A 98 -6.32 7.12 2.99
C LEU A 98 -5.35 6.88 1.84
N ASP A 99 -4.33 7.73 1.73
CA ASP A 99 -3.12 7.44 0.97
C ASP A 99 -2.06 6.87 1.91
N LEU A 100 -1.40 5.77 1.51
CA LEU A 100 -0.28 5.19 2.24
C LEU A 100 0.89 4.80 1.32
N ILE A 101 2.10 4.91 1.84
CA ILE A 101 3.34 4.49 1.16
C ILE A 101 4.06 3.46 2.04
N THR A 102 4.37 2.29 1.48
CA THR A 102 5.05 1.18 2.18
C THR A 102 5.97 0.43 1.21
N GLU A 103 6.72 -0.56 1.68
CA GLU A 103 7.65 -1.41 0.91
C GLU A 103 7.02 -2.71 0.37
#